data_AF-A0A0G1LFE9-F1
#
_entry.id   AF-A0A0G1LFE9-F1
#
_cell.length_a   1.000
_cell.length_b   1.000
_cell.length_c   1.000
_cell.angle_alpha   90.00
_cell.angle_beta   90.00
_cell.angle_gamma   90.00
#
_symmetry.space_group_name_H-M   'P 1'
#
loop_
_entity.id
_entity.type
_entity.pdbx_description
1 polymer ?
#
loop_
_entity_poly.entity_id
_entity_poly.type
_entity_poly.pdbx_seq_one_letter_code
_entity_poly.pdbx_strand_id
1 'polypeptide(L)'
;MKKIIWAAVIIFFLAVGYWLIREYTKPLPGEAVADMGRQHVTDIFGVNYNSNPPTSGSHFAVWAKSGVYDRFISDGYLIHSMEHGYVVIWYDCSKVPSGGLIRPVYAHDEPAKESTDSGELLMHMKATPQGDMSWFTPENSPEVEIELPESFKSDACKALVTGLAEFTKMAQRVIVVPRLNMDTQIALTAWGRVDKLDSVDKERIEAFIKAYHNRGPEQTVE
;
A
#
# COMPACT_ATOMS: atom_id res chain seq x y z
N MET A 1 -25.79 7.62 49.40
CA MET A 1 -25.55 6.44 48.55
C MET A 1 -26.19 6.57 47.16
N LYS A 2 -27.52 6.73 47.01
CA LYS A 2 -28.18 6.83 45.68
C LYS A 2 -27.62 7.94 44.75
N LYS A 3 -27.28 9.12 45.28
CA LYS A 3 -26.69 10.23 44.49
C LYS A 3 -25.29 9.88 43.92
N ILE A 4 -24.50 9.10 44.65
CA ILE A 4 -23.16 8.67 44.21
C ILE A 4 -23.28 7.61 43.10
N ILE A 5 -24.25 6.69 43.23
CA ILE A 5 -24.56 5.70 42.20
C ILE A 5 -25.01 6.38 40.90
N TRP A 6 -25.91 7.36 40.98
CA TRP A 6 -26.35 8.11 39.80
C TRP A 6 -25.22 8.91 39.14
N ALA A 7 -24.33 9.53 39.92
CA ALA A 7 -23.16 10.21 39.38
C ALA A 7 -22.22 9.24 38.64
N ALA A 8 -21.96 8.05 39.22
CA ALA A 8 -21.13 7.03 38.58
C ALA A 8 -21.75 6.51 37.27
N VAL A 9 -23.07 6.32 37.22
CA VAL A 9 -23.79 5.90 36.01
C VAL A 9 -23.68 6.96 34.92
N ILE A 10 -23.87 8.24 35.25
CA ILE A 10 -23.73 9.34 34.27
C ILE A 10 -22.30 9.40 33.72
N ILE A 11 -21.29 9.30 34.59
CA ILE A 11 -19.87 9.30 34.16
C ILE A 11 -19.60 8.11 33.23
N PHE A 12 -20.14 6.93 33.52
CA PHE A 12 -20.00 5.76 32.66
C PHE A 12 -20.58 6.01 31.25
N PHE A 13 -21.81 6.53 31.16
CA PHE A 13 -22.42 6.84 29.86
C PHE A 13 -21.70 7.96 29.11
N LEU A 14 -21.17 8.97 29.81
CA LEU A 14 -20.32 10.01 29.21
C LEU A 14 -19.01 9.42 28.68
N ALA A 15 -18.37 8.52 29.41
CA ALA A 15 -17.15 7.84 28.98
C ALA A 15 -17.39 6.93 27.77
N VAL A 16 -18.48 6.15 27.78
CA VAL A 16 -18.89 5.33 26.63
C VAL A 16 -19.24 6.20 25.43
N GLY A 17 -20.00 7.29 25.64
CA GLY A 17 -20.34 8.24 24.59
C GLY A 17 -19.11 8.90 23.98
N TYR A 18 -18.16 9.36 24.79
CA TYR A 18 -16.89 9.89 24.32
C TYR A 18 -16.06 8.85 23.57
N TRP A 19 -15.97 7.62 24.07
CA TRP A 19 -15.26 6.53 23.41
C TRP A 19 -15.87 6.21 22.04
N LEU A 20 -17.21 6.11 21.95
CA LEU A 20 -17.92 5.92 20.69
C LEU A 20 -17.66 7.08 19.72
N ILE A 21 -17.82 8.33 20.15
CA ILE A 21 -17.54 9.50 19.31
C ILE A 21 -16.12 9.44 18.79
N ARG A 22 -15.13 9.23 19.67
CA ARG A 22 -13.73 9.14 19.30
C ARG A 22 -13.48 8.02 18.29
N GLU A 23 -14.13 6.88 18.42
CA GLU A 23 -14.00 5.75 17.48
C GLU A 23 -14.60 6.08 16.11
N TYR A 24 -15.80 6.69 16.08
CA TYR A 24 -16.49 7.06 14.85
C TYR A 24 -15.88 8.26 14.13
N THR A 25 -15.16 9.13 14.82
CA THR A 25 -14.50 10.31 14.22
C THR A 25 -13.04 10.07 13.86
N LYS A 26 -12.52 8.84 13.98
CA LYS A 26 -11.14 8.55 13.55
C LYS A 26 -11.02 8.83 12.04
N PRO A 27 -10.01 9.62 11.60
CA PRO A 27 -9.76 9.79 10.19
C PRO A 27 -9.41 8.43 9.57
N LEU A 28 -9.79 8.25 8.31
CA LEU A 28 -9.37 7.07 7.56
C LEU A 28 -7.83 7.04 7.48
N PRO A 29 -7.20 5.86 7.57
CA PRO A 29 -5.74 5.74 7.54
C PRO A 29 -5.18 6.20 6.19
N GLY A 30 -3.95 6.71 6.21
CA GLY A 30 -3.27 7.26 5.04
C GLY A 30 -3.78 8.63 4.56
N GLU A 31 -2.97 9.25 3.73
CA GLU A 31 -3.21 10.52 3.09
C GLU A 31 -4.10 10.35 1.86
N ALA A 32 -4.91 11.37 1.55
CA ALA A 32 -5.70 11.41 0.34
C ALA A 32 -4.87 11.99 -0.81
N VAL A 33 -4.84 11.28 -1.93
CA VAL A 33 -4.19 11.70 -3.18
C VAL A 33 -5.26 12.03 -4.21
N ALA A 34 -5.08 13.11 -4.97
CA ALA A 34 -6.04 13.48 -6.00
C ALA A 34 -6.18 12.39 -7.07
N ASP A 35 -7.41 12.03 -7.41
CA ASP A 35 -7.69 11.03 -8.44
C ASP A 35 -7.28 11.55 -9.83
N MET A 36 -6.41 10.80 -10.51
CA MET A 36 -5.90 11.12 -11.85
C MET A 36 -6.71 10.47 -12.99
N GLY A 37 -7.85 9.87 -12.69
CA GLY A 37 -8.71 9.17 -13.65
C GLY A 37 -8.33 7.70 -13.84
N ARG A 38 -9.05 7.06 -14.78
CA ARG A 38 -9.12 5.59 -14.94
C ARG A 38 -8.93 5.15 -16.39
N GLN A 39 -8.12 5.88 -17.15
CA GLN A 39 -7.98 5.59 -18.57
C GLN A 39 -7.10 4.36 -18.78
N HIS A 40 -7.65 3.30 -19.39
CA HIS A 40 -6.82 2.18 -19.86
C HIS A 40 -5.97 2.59 -21.06
N VAL A 41 -4.69 2.24 -21.01
CA VAL A 41 -3.67 2.47 -22.04
C VAL A 41 -2.87 1.21 -22.28
N THR A 42 -2.18 1.12 -23.42
CA THR A 42 -1.25 0.03 -23.73
C THR A 42 0.21 0.39 -23.47
N ASP A 43 0.48 1.64 -23.11
CA ASP A 43 1.81 2.12 -22.79
C ASP A 43 1.68 3.23 -21.75
N ILE A 44 2.40 3.11 -20.65
CA ILE A 44 2.46 4.12 -19.58
C ILE A 44 3.72 4.99 -19.67
N PHE A 45 4.53 4.83 -20.73
CA PHE A 45 5.68 5.68 -21.00
C PHE A 45 5.28 7.16 -21.00
N GLY A 46 5.95 7.96 -20.17
CA GLY A 46 5.71 9.40 -20.04
C GLY A 46 4.45 9.78 -19.25
N VAL A 47 3.75 8.84 -18.63
CA VAL A 47 2.67 9.14 -17.68
C VAL A 47 3.29 9.64 -16.37
N ASN A 48 2.96 10.86 -15.98
CA ASN A 48 3.40 11.44 -14.72
C ASN A 48 2.30 11.28 -13.66
N TYR A 49 2.52 10.39 -12.70
CA TYR A 49 1.62 10.26 -11.55
C TYR A 49 1.90 11.33 -10.49
N ASN A 50 0.88 11.67 -9.69
CA ASN A 50 0.95 12.72 -8.67
C ASN A 50 1.37 12.20 -7.27
N SER A 51 1.70 10.91 -7.15
CA SER A 51 2.23 10.31 -5.93
C SER A 51 3.25 9.21 -6.25
N ASN A 52 4.10 8.90 -5.27
CA ASN A 52 5.02 7.77 -5.31
C ASN A 52 4.92 6.96 -4.00
N PRO A 53 4.49 5.69 -4.02
CA PRO A 53 3.95 4.95 -5.18
C PRO A 53 2.65 5.57 -5.76
N PRO A 54 2.30 5.31 -7.02
CA PRO A 54 1.09 5.87 -7.63
C PRO A 54 -0.17 5.24 -7.05
N THR A 55 -1.26 6.01 -6.96
CA THR A 55 -2.54 5.55 -6.39
C THR A 55 -3.71 5.57 -7.38
N SER A 56 -3.55 6.18 -8.55
CA SER A 56 -4.57 6.34 -9.61
C SER A 56 -3.91 6.84 -10.90
N GLY A 57 -4.65 6.91 -12.01
CA GLY A 57 -4.18 7.46 -13.28
C GLY A 57 -4.30 6.47 -14.43
N SER A 58 -3.68 6.79 -15.57
CA SER A 58 -3.66 5.89 -16.72
C SER A 58 -2.93 4.58 -16.40
N HIS A 59 -3.48 3.45 -16.81
CA HIS A 59 -2.94 2.14 -16.44
C HIS A 59 -3.32 1.06 -17.46
N PHE A 60 -2.81 -0.17 -17.33
CA PHE A 60 -3.06 -1.22 -18.32
C PHE A 60 -4.46 -1.83 -18.17
N ALA A 61 -5.01 -2.50 -19.19
CA ALA A 61 -6.31 -3.18 -19.10
C ALA A 61 -6.27 -4.52 -18.32
N VAL A 62 -5.09 -4.96 -17.91
CA VAL A 62 -4.88 -6.17 -17.11
C VAL A 62 -4.21 -5.76 -15.78
N TRP A 63 -4.41 -6.56 -14.74
CA TRP A 63 -3.99 -6.25 -13.37
C TRP A 63 -3.14 -7.36 -12.75
N ALA A 64 -2.37 -7.08 -11.70
CA ALA A 64 -1.69 -8.13 -10.94
C ALA A 64 -2.66 -8.79 -9.94
N LYS A 65 -2.57 -10.11 -9.76
CA LYS A 65 -3.34 -10.85 -8.73
C LYS A 65 -2.69 -10.75 -7.36
N SER A 66 -3.44 -11.08 -6.30
CA SER A 66 -2.96 -11.01 -4.91
C SER A 66 -1.82 -11.98 -4.67
N GLY A 67 -0.91 -11.61 -3.77
CA GLY A 67 0.23 -12.44 -3.40
C GLY A 67 1.50 -11.63 -3.20
N VAL A 68 2.63 -12.33 -3.06
CA VAL A 68 3.94 -11.74 -2.80
C VAL A 68 4.79 -11.88 -4.06
N TYR A 69 5.23 -10.75 -4.60
CA TYR A 69 6.08 -10.70 -5.78
C TYR A 69 7.54 -10.48 -5.37
N ASP A 70 8.43 -11.20 -6.04
CA ASP A 70 9.88 -11.19 -5.86
C ASP A 70 10.63 -10.40 -6.94
N ARG A 71 9.88 -9.58 -7.69
CA ARG A 71 10.36 -8.76 -8.81
C ARG A 71 9.52 -7.50 -8.94
N PHE A 72 10.02 -6.53 -9.67
CA PHE A 72 9.23 -5.34 -9.98
C PHE A 72 8.04 -5.69 -10.85
N ILE A 73 6.90 -5.11 -10.50
CA ILE A 73 5.70 -5.15 -11.31
C ILE A 73 5.43 -3.71 -11.74
N SER A 74 5.17 -3.53 -13.04
CA SER A 74 4.85 -2.21 -13.60
C SER A 74 3.68 -1.56 -12.88
N ASP A 75 3.79 -0.25 -12.66
CA ASP A 75 2.75 0.57 -12.02
C ASP A 75 1.39 0.43 -12.72
N GLY A 76 1.38 0.28 -14.05
CA GLY A 76 0.16 0.08 -14.82
C GLY A 76 -0.64 -1.18 -14.45
N TYR A 77 0.02 -2.26 -14.02
CA TYR A 77 -0.70 -3.45 -13.54
C TYR A 77 -1.26 -3.25 -12.12
N LEU A 78 -0.48 -2.60 -11.26
CA LEU A 78 -0.81 -2.43 -9.85
C LEU A 78 -1.89 -1.35 -9.65
N ILE A 79 -1.91 -0.31 -10.47
CA ILE A 79 -2.99 0.69 -10.48
C ILE A 79 -4.31 0.04 -10.91
N HIS A 80 -4.32 -0.85 -11.91
CA HIS A 80 -5.52 -1.61 -12.24
C HIS A 80 -5.96 -2.50 -11.06
N SER A 81 -5.02 -3.19 -10.39
CA SER A 81 -5.36 -3.95 -9.18
C SER A 81 -6.05 -3.04 -8.15
N MET A 82 -5.54 -1.83 -7.91
CA MET A 82 -6.21 -0.86 -7.02
C MET A 82 -7.56 -0.37 -7.55
N GLU A 83 -7.74 -0.26 -8.88
CA GLU A 83 -9.04 0.03 -9.51
C GLU A 83 -10.09 -1.02 -9.10
N HIS A 84 -9.68 -2.29 -9.05
CA HIS A 84 -10.48 -3.43 -8.57
C HIS A 84 -10.48 -3.62 -7.03
N GLY A 85 -9.99 -2.63 -6.27
CA GLY A 85 -10.05 -2.61 -4.82
C GLY A 85 -8.96 -3.40 -4.11
N TYR A 86 -7.83 -3.61 -4.76
CA TYR A 86 -6.66 -4.18 -4.11
C TYR A 86 -5.96 -3.16 -3.22
N VAL A 87 -5.28 -3.68 -2.20
CA VAL A 87 -4.32 -2.94 -1.39
C VAL A 87 -2.93 -3.43 -1.77
N VAL A 88 -2.05 -2.51 -2.13
CA VAL A 88 -0.66 -2.81 -2.49
C VAL A 88 0.25 -2.37 -1.37
N ILE A 89 1.06 -3.30 -0.88
CA ILE A 89 2.09 -3.10 0.13
C ILE A 89 3.43 -3.08 -0.60
N TRP A 90 3.98 -1.90 -0.73
CA TRP A 90 5.28 -1.66 -1.36
C TRP A 90 6.38 -1.74 -0.31
N TYR A 91 7.51 -2.33 -0.65
CA TYR A 91 8.68 -2.37 0.23
C TYR A 91 9.97 -1.98 -0.51
N ASP A 92 10.81 -1.20 0.16
CA ASP A 92 12.13 -0.82 -0.32
C ASP A 92 13.20 -1.33 0.65
N CYS A 93 13.87 -2.41 0.25
CA CYS A 93 14.90 -3.03 1.09
C CYS A 93 16.18 -2.21 1.19
N SER A 94 16.38 -1.17 0.37
CA SER A 94 17.49 -0.21 0.55
C SER A 94 17.34 0.65 1.79
N LYS A 95 16.11 0.76 2.34
CA LYS A 95 15.79 1.50 3.57
C LYS A 95 15.81 0.64 4.82
N VAL A 96 16.00 -0.68 4.68
CA VAL A 96 16.05 -1.60 5.82
C VAL A 96 17.41 -1.45 6.52
N PRO A 97 17.45 -1.06 7.81
CA PRO A 97 18.71 -0.90 8.52
C PRO A 97 19.53 -2.20 8.50
N SER A 98 20.77 -2.10 8.02
CA SER A 98 21.69 -3.23 7.92
C SER A 98 22.32 -3.53 9.28
N GLY A 99 21.57 -4.16 10.20
CA GLY A 99 22.13 -4.84 11.36
C GLY A 99 21.61 -4.42 12.75
N GLY A 100 21.14 -5.43 13.50
CA GLY A 100 21.34 -5.58 14.95
C GLY A 100 20.48 -4.74 15.90
N LEU A 101 19.53 -5.40 16.57
CA LEU A 101 18.74 -4.95 17.73
C LEU A 101 17.75 -3.79 17.48
N ILE A 102 16.47 -4.14 17.54
CA ILE A 102 15.32 -3.24 17.61
C ILE A 102 15.59 -2.17 18.67
N ARG A 103 15.67 -0.91 18.23
CA ARG A 103 15.35 0.25 19.07
C ARG A 103 14.08 0.86 18.50
N PRO A 104 12.99 0.98 19.27
CA PRO A 104 11.88 1.84 18.87
C PRO A 104 12.41 3.27 19.02
N VAL A 105 12.72 3.93 17.91
CA VAL A 105 13.03 5.35 17.90
C VAL A 105 11.91 6.06 17.16
N TYR A 106 11.42 7.08 17.84
CA TYR A 106 10.19 7.82 17.60
C TYR A 106 10.18 8.59 16.28
N ALA A 107 8.95 8.82 15.82
CA ALA A 107 8.55 9.64 14.70
C ALA A 107 9.27 11.00 14.68
N HIS A 108 9.77 11.37 13.50
CA HIS A 108 10.10 12.73 13.16
C HIS A 108 9.11 13.21 12.10
N ASP A 109 8.28 14.18 12.49
CA ASP A 109 7.45 14.99 11.60
C ASP A 109 8.39 15.92 10.80
N GLU A 110 8.83 15.47 9.63
CA GLU A 110 9.35 16.36 8.58
C GLU A 110 8.25 16.51 7.52
N PRO A 111 7.88 17.74 7.13
CA PRO A 111 6.87 17.94 6.11
C PRO A 111 7.35 17.32 4.79
N ALA A 112 6.50 16.45 4.22
CA ALA A 112 6.72 15.81 2.93
C ALA A 112 7.15 16.85 1.90
N LYS A 113 8.42 16.80 1.49
CA LYS A 113 8.87 17.51 0.30
C LYS A 113 8.08 16.95 -0.89
N GLU A 114 7.58 17.87 -1.70
CA GLU A 114 6.95 17.61 -2.99
C GLU A 114 7.65 16.46 -3.74
N SER A 115 6.82 15.60 -4.30
CA SER A 115 7.18 14.41 -5.09
C SER A 115 8.01 14.80 -6.31
N THR A 116 9.31 15.01 -6.12
CA THR A 116 10.25 15.24 -7.22
C THR A 116 10.97 13.93 -7.55
N ASP A 117 10.53 13.32 -8.66
CA ASP A 117 11.41 12.95 -9.76
C ASP A 117 12.30 11.69 -9.62
N SER A 118 11.84 10.64 -8.93
CA SER A 118 12.59 9.38 -8.81
C SER A 118 11.94 8.13 -9.45
N GLY A 119 10.79 8.29 -10.12
CA GLY A 119 10.04 7.18 -10.74
C GLY A 119 10.41 6.87 -12.20
N GLU A 120 11.10 7.76 -12.90
CA GLU A 120 11.21 7.74 -14.37
C GLU A 120 11.80 6.43 -14.94
N LEU A 121 12.72 5.77 -14.24
CA LEU A 121 13.36 4.55 -14.71
C LEU A 121 12.57 3.25 -14.44
N LEU A 122 11.60 3.27 -13.52
CA LEU A 122 10.80 2.09 -13.16
C LEU A 122 9.45 2.03 -13.88
N MET A 123 9.09 3.12 -14.58
CA MET A 123 7.82 3.31 -15.29
C MET A 123 7.78 2.70 -16.70
N HIS A 124 8.83 1.97 -17.12
CA HIS A 124 9.01 1.58 -18.51
C HIS A 124 9.09 0.07 -18.72
N MET A 125 8.03 -0.64 -18.31
CA MET A 125 7.78 -1.99 -18.84
C MET A 125 6.74 -1.82 -19.95
N LYS A 126 7.19 -1.90 -21.22
CA LYS A 126 6.28 -1.90 -22.37
C LYS A 126 5.54 -3.22 -22.42
N ALA A 127 4.45 -3.29 -21.69
CA ALA A 127 3.51 -4.38 -21.84
C ALA A 127 2.47 -3.99 -22.89
N THR A 128 2.36 -4.76 -23.97
CA THR A 128 1.14 -4.83 -24.79
C THR A 128 0.34 -6.05 -24.36
N PRO A 129 -0.38 -6.02 -23.21
CA PRO A 129 -1.28 -7.10 -22.88
C PRO A 129 -2.46 -7.07 -23.86
N GLN A 130 -2.70 -8.21 -24.50
CA GLN A 130 -3.90 -8.44 -25.31
C GLN A 130 -4.85 -9.30 -24.47
N GLY A 131 -6.05 -8.80 -24.17
CA GLY A 131 -7.13 -9.57 -23.52
C GLY A 131 -7.79 -8.87 -22.35
N ASP A 132 -8.95 -9.42 -21.94
CA ASP A 132 -9.85 -8.84 -20.93
C ASP A 132 -9.67 -9.47 -19.53
N MET A 133 -8.79 -10.47 -19.38
CA MET A 133 -8.53 -11.16 -18.10
C MET A 133 -7.03 -11.27 -17.85
N SER A 134 -6.60 -10.90 -16.64
CA SER A 134 -5.20 -11.04 -16.25
C SER A 134 -4.84 -12.45 -15.80
N TRP A 135 -3.71 -12.94 -16.32
CA TRP A 135 -3.06 -14.19 -15.90
C TRP A 135 -1.88 -13.97 -14.95
N PHE A 136 -1.55 -12.71 -14.61
CA PHE A 136 -0.37 -12.38 -13.81
C PHE A 136 -0.58 -12.72 -12.34
N THR A 137 0.12 -13.76 -11.87
CA THR A 137 0.18 -14.19 -10.48
C THR A 137 1.63 -14.25 -10.01
N PRO A 138 1.92 -14.41 -8.70
CA PRO A 138 3.28 -14.70 -8.25
C PRO A 138 3.93 -15.90 -8.96
N GLU A 139 3.15 -16.94 -9.27
CA GLU A 139 3.63 -18.15 -9.96
C GLU A 139 3.78 -17.97 -11.47
N ASN A 140 3.03 -17.03 -12.06
CA ASN A 140 3.03 -16.74 -13.50
C ASN A 140 3.20 -15.24 -13.73
N SER A 141 4.34 -14.71 -13.27
CA SER A 141 4.67 -13.29 -13.38
C SER A 141 5.23 -12.93 -14.76
N PRO A 142 5.17 -11.65 -15.18
CA PRO A 142 5.87 -11.20 -16.38
C PRO A 142 7.38 -11.50 -16.31
N GLU A 143 8.03 -11.50 -17.48
CA GLU A 143 9.48 -11.70 -17.57
C GLU A 143 10.22 -10.68 -16.70
N VAL A 144 11.34 -11.10 -16.10
CA VAL A 144 12.17 -10.23 -15.27
C VAL A 144 12.90 -9.25 -16.19
N GLU A 145 12.40 -8.02 -16.28
CA GLU A 145 13.07 -6.98 -17.07
C GLU A 145 14.24 -6.33 -16.29
N ILE A 146 14.13 -6.26 -14.96
CA ILE A 146 15.11 -5.60 -14.08
C ILE A 146 15.41 -6.51 -12.88
N GLU A 147 16.69 -6.81 -12.67
CA GLU A 147 17.14 -7.55 -11.49
C GLU A 147 17.03 -6.71 -10.21
N LEU A 148 16.58 -7.33 -9.11
CA LEU A 148 16.56 -6.67 -7.82
C LEU A 148 17.99 -6.39 -7.31
N PRO A 149 18.26 -5.18 -6.77
CA PRO A 149 19.56 -4.87 -6.17
C PRO A 149 19.93 -5.80 -5.01
N GLU A 150 21.21 -5.87 -4.67
CA GLU A 150 21.71 -6.78 -3.63
C GLU A 150 21.08 -6.57 -2.25
N SER A 151 20.64 -5.33 -1.94
CA SER A 151 19.90 -5.03 -0.71
C SER A 151 18.63 -5.89 -0.54
N PHE A 152 18.00 -6.28 -1.65
CA PHE A 152 16.79 -7.11 -1.65
C PHE A 152 17.07 -8.60 -1.41
N LYS A 153 18.33 -9.05 -1.51
CA LYS A 153 18.73 -10.43 -1.22
C LYS A 153 19.16 -10.65 0.24
N SER A 154 19.28 -9.56 1.00
CA SER A 154 19.69 -9.59 2.41
C SER A 154 18.70 -10.35 3.30
N ASP A 155 19.19 -10.97 4.37
CA ASP A 155 18.32 -11.68 5.32
C ASP A 155 17.35 -10.74 6.05
N ALA A 156 17.73 -9.48 6.25
CA ALA A 156 16.86 -8.46 6.79
C ALA A 156 15.68 -8.18 5.84
N CYS A 157 15.92 -8.12 4.53
CA CYS A 157 14.86 -8.00 3.53
C CYS A 157 13.95 -9.23 3.52
N LYS A 158 14.52 -10.44 3.56
CA LYS A 158 13.72 -11.69 3.64
C LYS A 158 12.81 -11.71 4.87
N ALA A 159 13.32 -11.25 6.02
CA ALA A 159 12.54 -11.14 7.25
C ALA A 159 11.40 -10.13 7.12
N LEU A 160 11.67 -8.96 6.52
CA LEU A 160 10.65 -7.95 6.21
C LEU A 160 9.55 -8.54 5.31
N VAL A 161 9.94 -9.13 4.18
CA VAL A 161 8.99 -9.71 3.20
C VAL A 161 8.17 -10.82 3.84
N THR A 162 8.78 -11.69 4.65
CA THR A 162 8.06 -12.71 5.42
C THR A 162 7.00 -12.10 6.34
N GLY A 163 7.34 -11.02 7.04
CA GLY A 163 6.39 -10.31 7.90
C GLY A 163 5.23 -9.67 7.12
N LEU A 164 5.54 -9.04 5.97
CA LEU A 164 4.52 -8.42 5.11
C LEU A 164 3.63 -9.47 4.42
N ALA A 165 4.18 -10.64 4.09
CA ALA A 165 3.45 -11.73 3.47
C ALA A 165 2.26 -12.22 4.32
N GLU A 166 2.34 -12.12 5.64
CA GLU A 166 1.23 -12.50 6.52
C GLU A 166 -0.05 -11.69 6.27
N PHE A 167 0.06 -10.44 5.80
CA PHE A 167 -1.11 -9.62 5.46
C PHE A 167 -1.88 -10.13 4.24
N THR A 168 -1.23 -10.88 3.35
CA THR A 168 -1.91 -11.53 2.21
C THR A 168 -2.88 -12.62 2.64
N LYS A 169 -2.75 -13.13 3.86
CA LYS A 169 -3.66 -14.12 4.46
C LYS A 169 -4.83 -13.46 5.20
N MET A 170 -4.73 -12.16 5.50
CA MET A 170 -5.74 -11.42 6.25
C MET A 170 -6.96 -11.08 5.42
N ALA A 171 -6.75 -10.73 4.15
CA ALA A 171 -7.77 -10.34 3.21
C ALA A 171 -7.38 -10.82 1.81
N GLN A 172 -8.39 -11.00 0.96
CA GLN A 172 -8.15 -11.17 -0.48
C GLN A 172 -7.59 -9.87 -1.06
N ARG A 173 -7.19 -9.85 -2.33
CA ARG A 173 -6.80 -8.60 -3.02
C ARG A 173 -5.69 -7.79 -2.31
N VAL A 174 -4.75 -8.46 -1.65
CA VAL A 174 -3.55 -7.85 -1.06
C VAL A 174 -2.33 -8.26 -1.87
N ILE A 175 -1.52 -7.29 -2.29
CA ILE A 175 -0.27 -7.50 -3.04
C ILE A 175 0.89 -7.00 -2.19
N VAL A 176 1.98 -7.76 -2.13
CA VAL A 176 3.26 -7.32 -1.57
C VAL A 176 4.29 -7.31 -2.69
N VAL A 177 4.91 -6.17 -2.97
CA VAL A 177 5.77 -5.99 -4.15
C VAL A 177 6.95 -5.06 -3.87
N PRO A 178 8.16 -5.35 -4.39
CA PRO A 178 9.31 -4.48 -4.21
C PRO A 178 9.13 -3.18 -4.98
N ARG A 179 9.68 -2.08 -4.44
CA ARG A 179 9.82 -0.79 -5.13
C ARG A 179 11.14 -0.14 -4.75
N LEU A 180 11.84 0.43 -5.73
CA LEU A 180 13.05 1.23 -5.48
C LEU A 180 12.72 2.70 -5.34
N ASN A 181 13.66 3.44 -4.75
CA ASN A 181 13.64 4.89 -4.63
C ASN A 181 12.40 5.41 -3.91
N MET A 182 11.89 4.64 -2.94
CA MET A 182 10.90 5.17 -2.00
C MET A 182 11.60 6.08 -1.00
N ASP A 183 10.86 7.04 -0.46
CA ASP A 183 11.29 7.86 0.67
C ASP A 183 11.23 7.08 1.98
N THR A 184 10.28 6.15 2.11
CA THR A 184 10.08 5.30 3.29
C THR A 184 10.39 3.82 3.04
N GLN A 185 10.50 3.03 4.12
CA GLN A 185 10.75 1.59 4.02
C GLN A 185 9.54 0.83 3.44
N ILE A 186 8.33 1.23 3.84
CA ILE A 186 7.07 0.63 3.42
C ILE A 186 6.14 1.76 2.97
N ALA A 187 5.36 1.49 1.93
CA ALA A 187 4.21 2.30 1.59
C ALA A 187 3.01 1.38 1.35
N LEU A 188 1.82 1.85 1.72
CA LEU A 188 0.55 1.19 1.47
C LEU A 188 -0.21 2.04 0.47
N THR A 189 -0.73 1.46 -0.60
CA THR A 189 -1.61 2.17 -1.51
C THR A 189 -2.91 1.43 -1.74
N ALA A 190 -3.96 2.23 -1.89
CA ALA A 190 -5.23 1.85 -2.47
C ALA A 190 -5.67 2.99 -3.41
N TRP A 191 -6.78 2.83 -4.12
CA TRP A 191 -7.24 3.87 -5.04
C TRP A 191 -7.37 5.24 -4.35
N GLY A 192 -6.60 6.23 -4.81
CA GLY A 192 -6.57 7.59 -4.26
C GLY A 192 -6.03 7.73 -2.82
N ARG A 193 -5.33 6.71 -2.29
CA ARG A 193 -4.84 6.67 -0.91
C ARG A 193 -3.43 6.13 -0.81
N VAL A 194 -2.58 6.84 -0.06
CA VAL A 194 -1.21 6.41 0.25
C VAL A 194 -0.95 6.53 1.74
N ASP A 195 -0.30 5.53 2.33
CA ASP A 195 0.17 5.58 3.71
C ASP A 195 1.64 5.17 3.77
N LYS A 196 2.52 6.08 4.21
CA LYS A 196 3.96 5.88 4.21
C LYS A 196 4.47 5.57 5.61
N LEU A 197 5.31 4.54 5.72
CA LEU A 197 5.80 4.00 6.98
C LEU A 197 7.32 3.75 6.93
N ASP A 198 8.05 4.30 7.90
CA ASP A 198 9.50 4.09 8.03
C ASP A 198 9.86 2.71 8.59
N SER A 199 8.89 1.97 9.14
CA SER A 199 9.07 0.63 9.69
C SER A 199 7.75 -0.13 9.72
N VAL A 200 7.79 -1.44 9.99
CA VAL A 200 6.58 -2.27 10.08
C VAL A 200 5.74 -1.86 11.29
N ASP A 201 4.60 -1.23 11.04
CA ASP A 201 3.53 -1.01 12.02
C ASP A 201 2.33 -1.90 11.67
N LYS A 202 2.21 -3.01 12.39
CA LYS A 202 1.17 -4.00 12.13
C LYS A 202 -0.23 -3.41 12.27
N GLU A 203 -0.50 -2.64 13.32
CA GLU A 203 -1.83 -2.11 13.59
C GLU A 203 -2.25 -1.11 12.51
N ARG A 204 -1.32 -0.26 12.07
CA ARG A 204 -1.56 0.71 10.97
C ARG A 204 -1.80 0.01 9.64
N ILE A 205 -1.00 -1.01 9.30
CA ILE A 205 -1.18 -1.79 8.06
C ILE A 205 -2.54 -2.50 8.07
N GLU A 206 -2.91 -3.15 9.18
CA GLU A 206 -4.22 -3.80 9.30
C GLU A 206 -5.38 -2.81 9.18
N ALA A 207 -5.27 -1.64 9.80
CA ALA A 207 -6.27 -0.60 9.70
C ALA A 207 -6.44 -0.11 8.25
N PHE A 208 -5.33 0.09 7.54
CA PHE A 208 -5.34 0.48 6.12
C PHE A 208 -6.01 -0.59 5.25
N ILE A 209 -5.63 -1.87 5.41
CA ILE A 209 -6.23 -2.97 4.65
C ILE A 209 -7.74 -3.04 4.91
N LYS A 210 -8.17 -3.00 6.17
CA LYS A 210 -9.61 -3.03 6.53
C LYS A 210 -10.37 -1.82 5.96
N ALA A 211 -9.72 -0.67 5.85
CA ALA A 211 -10.33 0.56 5.36
C ALA A 211 -10.54 0.56 3.84
N TYR A 212 -9.70 -0.11 3.05
CA TYR A 212 -9.69 0.05 1.59
C TYR A 212 -9.79 -1.25 0.78
N HIS A 213 -9.60 -2.41 1.40
CA HIS A 213 -9.82 -3.69 0.74
C HIS A 213 -11.22 -3.77 0.11
N ASN A 214 -11.27 -4.14 -1.17
CA ASN A 214 -12.49 -4.26 -1.98
C ASN A 214 -13.29 -2.94 -2.08
N ARG A 215 -12.60 -1.78 -2.04
CA ARG A 215 -13.20 -0.45 -2.17
C ARG A 215 -12.69 0.34 -3.37
N GLY A 216 -12.25 -0.35 -4.40
CA GLY A 216 -11.85 0.26 -5.66
C GLY A 216 -13.04 0.87 -6.41
N PRO A 217 -12.79 1.85 -7.28
CA PRO A 217 -13.83 2.50 -8.07
C PRO A 217 -14.50 1.57 -9.09
N GLU A 218 -13.88 0.44 -9.44
CA GLU A 218 -14.50 -0.62 -10.24
C GLU A 218 -14.85 -1.83 -9.37
N GLN A 219 -16.14 -2.16 -9.36
CA GLN A 219 -16.66 -3.27 -8.57
C GLN A 219 -16.59 -4.55 -9.41
N THR A 220 -15.67 -5.43 -9.08
CA THR A 220 -15.50 -6.73 -9.76
C THR A 220 -15.84 -7.89 -8.83
N VAL A 221 -16.43 -8.96 -9.39
CA VAL A 221 -16.90 -10.14 -8.63
C VAL A 221 -15.80 -11.19 -8.43
N GLU A 222 -14.55 -10.83 -8.71
CA GLU A 222 -13.38 -11.73 -8.58
C GLU A 222 -13.24 -12.38 -7.21
#